data_AF-A0A7X7I191-F1
#
_entry.id   AF-A0A7X7I191-F1
#
_cell.length_a   1.000
_cell.length_b   1.000
_cell.length_c   1.000
_cell.angle_alpha   90.00
_cell.angle_beta   90.00
_cell.angle_gamma   90.00
#
_symmetry.space_group_name_H-M   'P 1'
#
loop_
_entity.id
_entity.type
_entity.pdbx_description
1 polymer ?
#
loop_
_entity_poly.entity_id
_entity_poly.type
_entity_poly.pdbx_seq_one_letter_code
_entity_poly.pdbx_strand_id
1 'polypeptide(L)'
;MNSKGIIAINNGDYVTGITYLEQAYNQNRTNQHIKHNLVNSYLKYASELIEKKQLNPAINYADKTFGMSGLPETARINLSRIYYNIAILLYQQKNYKTAEELLNKSEQMVHSQVPVLILQGQIAYYKQNLSGAENYWKKARQLDPSNAEISKLLARATKQNSTESKLSSMQSGEIFDIHYDRGSIGNEIFEIKQHLMECYRELGQEFGYYPPHPIIVILYNESEFRSTLNVRSQVTGLYDGKIRLPLNFKKYSLTDVKKTIRHEFTHAIVHDLAGNKCPTWLHEGLAVYSEKGSYNDNIQVVRSALKSNSAFSFQMLSHSQIWNRNDLAPLAYSQSYGVVRYMIQRWGMHVVCDLLLKIKSGQSFESVLSAITNSTITELDRDWKTFVK
;
A
#
# COMPACT_ATOMS: atom_id res chain seq x y z
N MET A 1 21.19 -40.50 13.70
CA MET A 1 20.19 -39.54 13.19
C MET A 1 20.82 -38.33 12.48
N ASN A 2 21.84 -37.67 13.06
CA ASN A 2 22.48 -36.50 12.45
C ASN A 2 22.90 -36.68 10.97
N SER A 3 23.65 -37.75 10.63
CA SER A 3 24.12 -37.97 9.26
C SER A 3 22.97 -38.22 8.26
N LYS A 4 21.92 -38.94 8.67
CA LYS A 4 20.71 -39.14 7.84
C LYS A 4 20.03 -37.81 7.55
N GLY A 5 19.98 -36.93 8.55
CA GLY A 5 19.47 -35.57 8.42
C GLY A 5 20.21 -34.77 7.36
N ILE A 6 21.54 -34.68 7.46
CA ILE A 6 22.37 -33.94 6.49
C ILE A 6 22.20 -34.47 5.07
N ILE A 7 22.18 -35.80 4.88
CA ILE A 7 21.99 -36.41 3.57
C ILE A 7 20.65 -35.97 2.95
N ALA A 8 19.57 -36.01 3.72
CA ALA A 8 18.25 -35.57 3.24
C ALA A 8 18.23 -34.07 2.89
N ILE A 9 18.84 -33.20 3.72
CA ILE A 9 18.97 -31.76 3.42
C ILE A 9 19.74 -31.51 2.12
N ASN A 10 20.83 -32.25 1.89
CA ASN A 10 21.64 -32.12 0.68
C ASN A 10 20.89 -32.57 -0.57
N ASN A 11 19.94 -33.50 -0.42
CA ASN A 11 19.06 -33.95 -1.49
C ASN A 11 17.82 -33.04 -1.68
N GLY A 12 17.70 -31.95 -0.90
CA GLY A 12 16.56 -31.03 -0.96
C GLY A 12 15.32 -31.50 -0.19
N ASP A 13 15.38 -32.63 0.52
CA ASP A 13 14.30 -33.08 1.41
C ASP A 13 14.46 -32.45 2.80
N TYR A 14 14.08 -31.17 2.88
CA TYR A 14 14.20 -30.39 4.10
C TYR A 14 13.37 -30.92 5.25
N VAL A 15 12.15 -31.38 4.99
CA VAL A 15 11.23 -31.83 6.03
C VAL A 15 11.79 -33.07 6.72
N THR A 16 12.14 -34.10 5.95
CA THR A 16 12.73 -35.33 6.50
C THR A 16 14.08 -35.05 7.16
N GLY A 17 14.92 -34.23 6.53
CA GLY A 17 16.23 -33.89 7.06
C GLY A 17 16.17 -33.18 8.41
N ILE A 18 15.27 -32.19 8.52
CA ILE A 18 15.01 -31.48 9.78
C ILE A 18 14.46 -32.43 10.84
N THR A 19 13.51 -33.31 10.51
CA THR A 19 12.98 -34.29 11.48
C THR A 19 14.10 -35.16 12.08
N TYR A 20 15.03 -35.66 11.26
CA TYR A 20 16.17 -36.42 11.77
C TYR A 20 17.13 -35.58 12.63
N LEU A 21 17.34 -34.32 12.28
CA LEU A 21 18.19 -33.42 13.07
C LEU A 21 17.53 -33.00 14.40
N GLU A 22 16.22 -32.76 14.42
CA GLU A 22 15.44 -32.52 15.64
C GLU A 22 15.51 -33.72 16.58
N GLN A 23 15.34 -34.94 16.06
CA GLN A 23 15.51 -36.17 16.84
C GLN A 23 16.93 -36.30 17.40
N ALA A 24 17.96 -36.07 16.57
CA ALA A 24 19.35 -36.11 17.00
C ALA A 24 19.65 -35.08 18.10
N TYR A 25 19.11 -33.87 17.97
CA TYR A 25 19.31 -32.79 18.93
C TYR A 25 18.59 -33.05 20.25
N ASN A 26 17.37 -33.61 20.20
CA ASN A 26 16.63 -33.98 21.41
C ASN A 26 17.31 -35.10 22.20
N GLN A 27 18.01 -36.01 21.51
CA GLN A 27 18.81 -37.06 22.17
C GLN A 27 20.10 -36.50 22.79
N ASN A 28 20.67 -35.42 22.24
CA ASN A 28 21.93 -34.86 22.73
C ASN A 28 21.99 -33.33 22.53
N ARG A 29 21.35 -32.59 23.44
CA ARG A 29 21.21 -31.12 23.35
C ARG A 29 22.50 -30.33 23.56
N THR A 30 23.52 -30.94 24.17
CA THR A 30 24.82 -30.28 24.42
C THR A 30 25.77 -30.38 23.22
N ASN A 31 25.47 -31.24 22.25
CA ASN A 31 26.30 -31.42 21.06
C ASN A 31 26.18 -30.23 20.11
N GLN A 32 27.24 -29.41 20.07
CA GLN A 32 27.29 -28.19 19.25
C GLN A 32 27.26 -28.48 17.74
N HIS A 33 27.81 -29.60 17.28
CA HIS A 33 27.76 -29.97 15.86
C HIS A 33 26.34 -30.28 15.40
N ILE A 34 25.58 -31.06 16.19
CA ILE A 34 24.18 -31.39 15.86
C ILE A 34 23.33 -30.10 15.86
N LYS A 35 23.52 -29.26 16.89
CA LYS A 35 22.85 -27.97 16.98
C LYS A 35 23.16 -27.07 15.77
N HIS A 36 24.43 -26.99 15.38
CA HIS A 36 24.86 -26.21 14.21
C HIS A 36 24.18 -26.70 12.92
N ASN A 37 24.16 -28.02 12.70
CA ASN A 37 23.49 -28.61 11.52
C ASN A 37 21.99 -28.31 11.52
N LEU A 38 21.33 -28.43 12.68
CA LEU A 38 19.90 -28.15 12.82
C LEU A 38 19.59 -26.67 12.54
N VAL A 39 20.33 -25.75 13.15
CA VAL A 39 20.21 -24.30 12.93
C VAL A 39 20.37 -23.95 11.45
N ASN A 40 21.44 -24.45 10.81
CA ASN A 40 21.66 -24.19 9.38
C ASN A 40 20.53 -24.74 8.51
N SER A 41 19.99 -25.91 8.87
CA SER A 41 18.89 -26.54 8.13
C SER A 41 17.59 -25.74 8.26
N TYR A 42 17.26 -25.25 9.45
CA TYR A 42 16.14 -24.34 9.64
C TYR A 42 16.27 -23.06 8.82
N LEU A 43 17.44 -22.39 8.89
CA LEU A 43 17.66 -21.13 8.18
C LEU A 43 17.63 -21.31 6.65
N LYS A 44 18.21 -22.40 6.15
CA LYS A 44 18.19 -22.73 4.71
C LYS A 44 16.77 -23.00 4.24
N TYR A 45 16.00 -23.78 4.99
CA TYR A 45 14.63 -24.09 4.60
C TYR A 45 13.70 -22.87 4.71
N ALA A 46 13.85 -22.05 5.75
CA ALA A 46 13.13 -20.78 5.88
C ALA A 46 13.40 -19.87 4.67
N SER A 47 14.64 -19.81 4.18
CA SER A 47 15.00 -19.03 2.99
C SER A 47 14.30 -19.55 1.73
N GLU A 48 14.28 -20.87 1.51
CA GLU A 48 13.56 -21.48 0.39
C GLU A 48 12.04 -21.25 0.46
N LEU A 49 11.48 -21.28 1.66
CA LEU A 49 10.06 -20.99 1.88
C LEU A 49 9.73 -19.52 1.55
N ILE A 50 10.62 -18.58 1.83
CA ILE A 50 10.48 -17.17 1.42
C ILE A 50 10.44 -17.04 -0.10
N GLU A 51 11.34 -17.72 -0.82
CA GLU A 51 11.35 -17.72 -2.29
C GLU A 51 10.04 -18.26 -2.88
N LYS A 52 9.47 -19.27 -2.22
CA LYS A 52 8.15 -19.85 -2.54
C LYS A 52 6.97 -19.00 -2.03
N LYS A 53 7.22 -17.84 -1.41
CA LYS A 53 6.23 -16.94 -0.77
C LYS A 53 5.40 -17.61 0.34
N GLN A 54 5.91 -18.69 0.93
CA GLN A 54 5.28 -19.41 2.04
C GLN A 54 5.73 -18.81 3.37
N LEU A 55 5.19 -17.62 3.70
CA LEU A 55 5.69 -16.81 4.82
C LEU A 55 5.46 -17.46 6.19
N ASN A 56 4.27 -18.00 6.47
CA ASN A 56 3.97 -18.60 7.78
C ASN A 56 4.89 -19.79 8.11
N PRO A 57 5.10 -20.76 7.21
CA PRO A 57 6.12 -21.80 7.41
C PRO A 57 7.53 -21.23 7.60
N ALA A 58 7.94 -20.22 6.82
CA ALA A 58 9.25 -19.60 6.96
C ALA A 58 9.46 -18.97 8.35
N ILE A 59 8.46 -18.25 8.85
CA ILE A 59 8.45 -17.66 10.20
C ILE A 59 8.60 -18.75 11.26
N ASN A 60 7.89 -19.88 11.14
CA ASN A 60 7.99 -20.98 12.10
C ASN A 60 9.42 -21.53 12.23
N TYR A 61 10.10 -21.79 11.10
CA TYR A 61 11.49 -22.27 11.15
C TYR A 61 12.48 -21.21 11.64
N ALA A 62 12.24 -19.93 11.33
CA ALA A 62 13.01 -18.81 11.91
C ALA A 62 12.82 -18.75 13.44
N ASP A 63 11.59 -18.87 13.94
CA ASP A 63 11.26 -18.83 15.37
C ASP A 63 11.86 -20.01 16.13
N LYS A 64 11.87 -21.22 15.52
CA LYS A 64 12.59 -22.38 16.07
C LYS A 64 14.08 -22.10 16.25
N THR A 65 14.70 -21.35 15.34
CA THR A 65 16.10 -20.94 15.45
C THR A 65 16.29 -19.88 16.52
N PHE A 66 15.40 -18.88 16.57
CA PHE A 66 15.42 -17.79 17.54
C PHE A 66 15.33 -18.29 19.00
N GLY A 67 14.55 -19.35 19.24
CA GLY A 67 14.41 -19.96 20.57
C GLY A 67 15.65 -20.74 21.05
N MET A 68 16.70 -20.89 20.25
CA MET A 68 17.92 -21.60 20.64
C MET A 68 18.91 -20.67 21.34
N SER A 69 19.43 -21.08 22.50
CA SER A 69 20.47 -20.34 23.21
C SER A 69 21.82 -20.42 22.50
N GLY A 70 22.72 -19.46 22.70
CA GLY A 70 24.12 -19.54 22.23
C GLY A 70 24.27 -19.73 20.71
N LEU A 71 23.50 -18.98 19.92
CA LEU A 71 23.65 -18.98 18.46
C LEU A 71 25.00 -18.37 18.05
N PRO A 72 25.73 -18.98 17.10
CA PRO A 72 26.91 -18.36 16.53
C PRO A 72 26.54 -17.07 15.80
N GLU A 73 27.49 -16.15 15.69
CA GLU A 73 27.27 -14.84 15.07
C GLU A 73 26.72 -14.94 13.64
N THR A 74 27.26 -15.86 12.84
CA THR A 74 26.79 -16.12 11.47
C THR A 74 25.31 -16.52 11.42
N ALA A 75 24.85 -17.34 12.38
CA ALA A 75 23.45 -17.72 12.47
C ALA A 75 22.55 -16.55 12.89
N ARG A 76 23.01 -15.68 13.80
CA ARG A 76 22.28 -14.45 14.17
C ARG A 76 22.14 -13.51 12.98
N ILE A 77 23.20 -13.30 12.22
CA ILE A 77 23.17 -12.46 11.00
C ILE A 77 22.18 -13.03 9.97
N ASN A 78 22.22 -14.34 9.72
CA ASN A 78 21.31 -14.98 8.77
C ASN A 78 19.85 -14.93 9.26
N LEU A 79 19.60 -15.18 10.53
CA LEU A 79 18.27 -15.10 11.13
C LEU A 79 17.71 -13.67 11.07
N SER A 80 18.53 -12.67 11.36
CA SER A 80 18.18 -11.25 11.19
C SER A 80 17.73 -10.94 9.76
N ARG A 81 18.53 -11.38 8.76
CA ARG A 81 18.19 -11.21 7.34
C ARG A 81 16.89 -11.89 6.95
N ILE A 82 16.63 -13.09 7.46
CA ILE A 82 15.38 -13.82 7.21
C ILE A 82 14.18 -13.03 7.75
N TYR A 83 14.23 -12.57 8.99
CA TYR A 83 13.15 -11.75 9.55
C TYR A 83 12.95 -10.45 8.78
N TYR A 84 14.04 -9.76 8.42
CA TYR A 84 13.98 -8.55 7.60
C TYR A 84 13.34 -8.79 6.23
N ASN A 85 13.72 -9.87 5.53
CA ASN A 85 13.17 -10.21 4.23
C ASN A 85 11.68 -10.52 4.30
N ILE A 86 11.23 -11.28 5.31
CA ILE A 86 9.80 -11.54 5.53
C ILE A 86 9.07 -10.23 5.87
N ALA A 87 9.66 -9.37 6.71
CA ALA A 87 9.07 -8.08 7.08
C ALA A 87 8.88 -7.16 5.88
N ILE A 88 9.79 -7.15 4.89
CA ILE A 88 9.60 -6.40 3.62
C ILE A 88 8.34 -6.90 2.89
N LEU A 89 8.18 -8.22 2.77
CA LEU A 89 7.03 -8.80 2.06
C LEU A 89 5.72 -8.50 2.77
N LEU A 90 5.70 -8.53 4.10
CA LEU A 90 4.55 -8.17 4.92
C LEU A 90 4.25 -6.67 4.86
N TYR A 91 5.28 -5.82 4.84
CA TYR A 91 5.15 -4.38 4.64
C TYR A 91 4.49 -4.05 3.29
N GLN A 92 4.89 -4.73 2.21
CA GLN A 92 4.26 -4.58 0.89
C GLN A 92 2.79 -5.03 0.87
N GLN A 93 2.42 -5.98 1.74
CA GLN A 93 1.04 -6.42 1.97
C GLN A 93 0.29 -5.53 2.97
N LYS A 94 0.90 -4.43 3.44
CA LYS A 94 0.39 -3.53 4.48
C LYS A 94 0.07 -4.24 5.81
N ASN A 95 0.61 -5.44 6.03
CA ASN A 95 0.58 -6.12 7.32
C ASN A 95 1.70 -5.56 8.22
N TYR A 96 1.53 -4.31 8.61
CA TYR A 96 2.51 -3.56 9.37
C TYR A 96 2.72 -4.11 10.79
N LYS A 97 1.68 -4.70 11.39
CA LYS A 97 1.76 -5.29 12.73
C LYS A 97 2.76 -6.45 12.76
N THR A 98 2.57 -7.45 11.91
CA THR A 98 3.48 -8.61 11.87
C THR A 98 4.86 -8.21 11.34
N ALA A 99 4.95 -7.27 10.38
CA ALA A 99 6.24 -6.77 9.91
C ALA A 99 7.07 -6.12 11.04
N GLU A 100 6.43 -5.30 11.89
CA GLU A 100 7.07 -4.66 13.05
C GLU A 100 7.56 -5.70 14.08
N GLU A 101 6.77 -6.73 14.37
CA GLU A 101 7.15 -7.82 15.26
C GLU A 101 8.42 -8.55 14.76
N LEU A 102 8.49 -8.85 13.46
CA LEU A 102 9.66 -9.51 12.86
C LEU A 102 10.88 -8.58 12.83
N LEU A 103 10.71 -7.28 12.58
CA LEU A 103 11.83 -6.33 12.64
C LEU A 103 12.38 -6.20 14.06
N ASN A 104 11.54 -6.25 15.08
CA ASN A 104 12.00 -6.30 16.46
C ASN A 104 12.81 -7.57 16.76
N LYS A 105 12.41 -8.73 16.22
CA LYS A 105 13.22 -9.97 16.29
C LYS A 105 14.54 -9.84 15.52
N SER A 106 14.52 -9.20 14.35
CA SER A 106 15.73 -8.91 13.57
C SER A 106 16.71 -8.05 14.38
N GLU A 107 16.23 -6.98 15.00
CA GLU A 107 17.02 -6.04 15.80
C GLU A 107 17.65 -6.71 17.04
N GLN A 108 16.96 -7.68 17.65
CA GLN A 108 17.51 -8.49 18.75
C GLN A 108 18.66 -9.40 18.31
N MET A 109 18.68 -9.83 17.04
CA MET A 109 19.76 -10.66 16.51
C MET A 109 20.97 -9.84 16.12
N VAL A 110 20.75 -8.71 15.44
CA VAL A 110 21.78 -7.77 15.02
C VAL A 110 21.22 -6.36 15.15
N HIS A 111 21.77 -5.60 16.11
CA HIS A 111 21.30 -4.28 16.47
C HIS A 111 21.70 -3.23 15.43
N SER A 112 20.90 -2.16 15.35
CA SER A 112 21.22 -0.91 14.65
C SER A 112 21.57 -1.10 13.19
N GLN A 113 20.82 -1.95 12.48
CA GLN A 113 20.99 -2.10 11.04
C GLN A 113 20.23 -1.00 10.30
N VAL A 114 20.94 -0.22 9.48
CA VAL A 114 20.33 0.89 8.72
C VAL A 114 19.09 0.46 7.93
N PRO A 115 19.06 -0.66 7.18
CA PRO A 115 17.87 -1.07 6.45
C PRO A 115 16.68 -1.44 7.37
N VAL A 116 16.94 -2.00 8.54
CA VAL A 116 15.92 -2.36 9.55
C VAL A 116 15.31 -1.09 10.15
N LEU A 117 16.15 -0.14 10.55
CA LEU A 117 15.71 1.16 11.09
C LEU A 117 14.90 1.96 10.07
N ILE A 118 15.31 1.96 8.79
CA ILE A 118 14.56 2.61 7.72
C ILE A 118 13.14 2.02 7.62
N LEU A 119 13.03 0.69 7.59
CA LEU A 119 11.75 0.00 7.44
C LEU A 119 10.87 0.13 8.69
N GLN A 120 11.45 0.07 9.90
CA GLN A 120 10.73 0.36 11.15
C GLN A 120 10.16 1.78 11.14
N GLY A 121 10.95 2.77 10.68
CA GLY A 121 10.47 4.13 10.53
C GLY A 121 9.36 4.28 9.48
N GLN A 122 9.44 3.56 8.36
CA GLN A 122 8.37 3.53 7.35
C GLN A 122 7.08 2.93 7.91
N ILE A 123 7.16 1.80 8.62
CA ILE A 123 6.00 1.19 9.28
C ILE A 123 5.39 2.15 10.30
N ALA A 124 6.21 2.74 11.16
CA ALA A 124 5.75 3.74 12.14
C ALA A 124 5.06 4.92 11.44
N TYR A 125 5.62 5.40 10.32
CA TYR A 125 5.04 6.46 9.51
C TYR A 125 3.65 6.09 9.00
N TYR A 126 3.47 4.93 8.38
CA TYR A 126 2.17 4.51 7.83
C TYR A 126 1.15 4.15 8.92
N LYS A 127 1.58 3.75 10.12
CA LYS A 127 0.74 3.58 11.32
C LYS A 127 0.42 4.90 12.05
N GLN A 128 0.74 6.05 11.44
CA GLN A 128 0.57 7.39 12.03
C GLN A 128 1.33 7.64 13.34
N ASN A 129 2.37 6.84 13.62
CA ASN A 129 3.34 7.08 14.70
C ASN A 129 4.54 7.89 14.17
N LEU A 130 4.32 9.18 13.90
CA LEU A 130 5.33 10.06 13.30
C LEU A 130 6.54 10.28 14.23
N SER A 131 6.34 10.40 15.53
CA SER A 131 7.42 10.50 16.51
C SER A 131 8.31 9.25 16.52
N GLY A 132 7.70 8.06 16.43
CA GLY A 132 8.44 6.80 16.26
C GLY A 132 9.24 6.79 14.95
N ALA A 133 8.61 7.19 13.84
CA ALA A 133 9.27 7.26 12.54
C ALA A 133 10.51 8.18 12.56
N GLU A 134 10.37 9.39 13.13
CA GLU A 134 11.50 10.30 13.31
C GLU A 134 12.63 9.69 14.14
N ASN A 135 12.29 9.01 15.24
CA ASN A 135 13.30 8.41 16.12
C ASN A 135 14.10 7.32 15.39
N TYR A 136 13.43 6.46 14.63
CA TYR A 136 14.10 5.44 13.83
C TYR A 136 14.99 6.04 12.74
N TRP A 137 14.49 7.04 11.99
CA TRP A 137 15.25 7.67 10.92
C TRP A 137 16.39 8.57 11.42
N LYS A 138 16.26 9.19 12.60
CA LYS A 138 17.38 9.87 13.28
C LYS A 138 18.50 8.90 13.61
N LYS A 139 18.18 7.72 14.17
CA LYS A 139 19.17 6.66 14.42
C LYS A 139 19.81 6.17 13.12
N ALA A 140 19.00 5.92 12.09
CA ALA A 140 19.51 5.49 10.78
C ALA A 140 20.47 6.53 10.17
N ARG A 141 20.15 7.84 10.28
CA ARG A 141 21.01 8.93 9.80
C ARG A 141 22.32 9.06 10.58
N GLN A 142 22.34 8.71 11.87
CA GLN A 142 23.59 8.70 12.65
C GLN A 142 24.56 7.62 12.13
N LEU A 143 24.04 6.51 11.63
CA LEU A 143 24.81 5.37 11.13
C LEU A 143 25.21 5.53 9.66
N ASP A 144 24.35 6.16 8.85
CA ASP A 144 24.64 6.49 7.45
C ASP A 144 24.23 7.95 7.15
N PRO A 145 25.09 8.94 7.51
CA PRO A 145 24.79 10.36 7.31
C PRO A 145 24.72 10.78 5.83
N SER A 146 25.35 10.01 4.94
CA SER A 146 25.43 10.31 3.51
C SER A 146 24.16 9.94 2.73
N ASN A 147 23.25 9.19 3.37
CA ASN A 147 22.04 8.69 2.73
C ASN A 147 21.00 9.79 2.51
N ALA A 148 20.85 10.22 1.25
CA ALA A 148 19.89 11.24 0.87
C ALA A 148 18.44 10.81 1.14
N GLU A 149 18.12 9.52 1.08
CA GLU A 149 16.76 9.03 1.30
C GLU A 149 16.34 9.16 2.76
N ILE A 150 17.21 8.79 3.71
CA ILE A 150 16.96 8.96 5.14
C ILE A 150 16.68 10.44 5.47
N SER A 151 17.45 11.35 4.86
CA SER A 151 17.27 12.79 5.05
C SER A 151 15.92 13.28 4.52
N LYS A 152 15.47 12.79 3.36
CA LYS A 152 14.14 13.12 2.80
C LYS A 152 13.01 12.58 3.67
N LEU A 153 13.10 11.32 4.09
CA LEU A 153 12.12 10.68 4.97
C LEU A 153 11.99 11.44 6.29
N LEU A 154 13.11 11.77 6.94
CA LEU A 154 13.12 12.52 8.18
C LEU A 154 12.54 13.93 8.02
N ALA A 155 12.94 14.66 6.96
CA ALA A 155 12.39 15.99 6.70
C ALA A 155 10.87 15.96 6.49
N ARG A 156 10.37 14.96 5.75
CA ARG A 156 8.93 14.74 5.55
C ARG A 156 8.22 14.44 6.87
N ALA A 157 8.72 13.49 7.67
CA ALA A 157 8.10 13.16 8.96
C ALA A 157 8.10 14.36 9.90
N THR A 158 9.22 15.07 10.06
CA THR A 158 9.30 16.25 10.94
C THR A 158 8.32 17.34 10.53
N LYS A 159 8.20 17.62 9.21
CA LYS A 159 7.23 18.59 8.71
C LYS A 159 5.79 18.18 8.99
N GLN A 160 5.45 16.90 8.81
CA GLN A 160 4.11 16.40 9.07
C GLN A 160 3.80 16.35 10.58
N ASN A 161 4.77 15.95 11.39
CA ASN A 161 4.62 15.77 12.83
C ASN A 161 4.35 17.09 13.57
N SER A 162 4.89 18.23 13.09
CA SER A 162 4.67 19.55 13.70
C SER A 162 3.20 20.01 13.68
N THR A 163 2.43 19.48 12.73
CA THR A 163 0.98 19.66 12.61
C THR A 163 0.22 18.47 13.19
N GLU A 164 0.52 17.27 12.71
CA GLU A 164 -0.32 16.08 12.91
C GLU A 164 -0.25 15.52 14.34
N SER A 165 0.83 15.76 15.09
CA SER A 165 0.95 15.30 16.49
C SER A 165 -0.06 15.91 17.45
N LYS A 166 -0.66 17.05 17.07
CA LYS A 166 -1.65 17.77 17.88
C LYS A 166 -3.07 17.31 17.61
N LEU A 167 -3.27 16.53 16.55
CA LEU A 167 -4.59 16.05 16.16
C LEU A 167 -5.09 15.05 17.20
N SER A 168 -6.39 15.10 17.45
CA SER A 168 -7.06 14.04 18.18
C SER A 168 -7.31 12.86 17.27
N SER A 169 -7.38 11.65 17.82
CA SER A 169 -7.71 10.45 17.05
C SER A 169 -8.99 9.79 17.53
N MET A 170 -9.64 9.08 16.62
CA MET A 170 -10.71 8.14 16.93
C MET A 170 -10.70 6.96 15.97
N GLN A 171 -11.10 5.80 16.46
CA GLN A 171 -11.24 4.60 15.66
C GLN A 171 -12.67 4.47 15.12
N SER A 172 -12.79 3.94 13.90
CA SER A 172 -14.03 3.44 13.32
C SER A 172 -13.91 1.95 13.05
N GLY A 173 -14.25 1.15 14.06
CA GLY A 173 -13.95 -0.28 14.07
C GLY A 173 -12.44 -0.53 13.99
N GLU A 174 -12.05 -1.59 13.31
CA GLU A 174 -10.64 -1.92 13.01
C GLU A 174 -10.19 -1.36 11.64
N ILE A 175 -11.08 -0.67 10.92
CA ILE A 175 -10.87 -0.30 9.51
C ILE A 175 -10.28 1.10 9.37
N PHE A 176 -10.76 2.10 10.12
CA PHE A 176 -10.26 3.46 10.00
C PHE A 176 -9.73 4.00 11.32
N ASP A 177 -8.54 4.61 11.25
CA ASP A 177 -8.00 5.46 12.31
C ASP A 177 -8.04 6.91 11.83
N ILE A 178 -8.92 7.72 12.42
CA ILE A 178 -9.25 9.06 11.97
C ILE A 178 -8.58 10.08 12.90
N HIS A 179 -7.67 10.88 12.35
CA HIS A 179 -6.95 11.95 13.02
C HIS A 179 -7.54 13.29 12.58
N TYR A 180 -7.89 14.16 13.52
CA TYR A 180 -8.65 15.37 13.22
C TYR A 180 -8.41 16.49 14.25
N ASP A 181 -8.57 17.74 13.82
CA ASP A 181 -8.50 18.90 14.70
C ASP A 181 -9.86 19.14 15.40
N ARG A 182 -9.90 18.92 16.73
CA ARG A 182 -11.09 19.16 17.56
C ARG A 182 -11.50 20.64 17.62
N GLY A 183 -10.57 21.57 17.37
CA GLY A 183 -10.87 23.00 17.34
C GLY A 183 -11.67 23.42 16.12
N SER A 184 -11.56 22.66 15.03
CA SER A 184 -12.11 23.03 13.72
C SER A 184 -13.23 22.11 13.23
N ILE A 185 -13.33 20.90 13.78
CA ILE A 185 -14.31 19.90 13.38
C ILE A 185 -15.17 19.58 14.59
N GLY A 186 -16.44 19.96 14.53
CA GLY A 186 -17.42 19.72 15.57
C GLY A 186 -18.10 18.37 15.39
N ASN A 187 -19.42 18.37 15.29
CA ASN A 187 -20.22 17.15 15.18
C ASN A 187 -20.11 16.48 13.80
N GLU A 188 -19.58 17.19 12.79
CA GLU A 188 -19.36 16.68 11.44
C GLU A 188 -18.45 15.44 11.43
N ILE A 189 -17.58 15.28 12.44
CA ILE A 189 -16.71 14.10 12.58
C ILE A 189 -17.52 12.79 12.64
N PHE A 190 -18.69 12.80 13.29
CA PHE A 190 -19.52 11.61 13.40
C PHE A 190 -20.13 11.24 12.05
N GLU A 191 -20.56 12.23 11.27
CA GLU A 191 -21.06 11.99 9.91
C GLU A 191 -19.96 11.52 8.97
N ILE A 192 -18.74 12.09 9.06
CA ILE A 192 -17.58 11.63 8.31
C ILE A 192 -17.25 10.19 8.66
N LYS A 193 -17.23 9.85 9.95
CA LYS A 193 -16.98 8.49 10.44
C LYS A 193 -18.01 7.50 9.89
N GLN A 194 -19.30 7.82 9.95
CA GLN A 194 -20.34 6.96 9.39
C GLN A 194 -20.17 6.82 7.88
N HIS A 195 -19.89 7.91 7.18
CA HIS A 195 -19.73 7.88 5.74
C HIS A 195 -18.49 7.08 5.28
N LEU A 196 -17.38 7.11 6.02
CA LEU A 196 -16.23 6.24 5.77
C LEU A 196 -16.62 4.75 5.83
N MET A 197 -17.44 4.36 6.82
CA MET A 197 -17.94 2.99 6.92
C MET A 197 -18.95 2.63 5.82
N GLU A 198 -19.76 3.59 5.36
CA GLU A 198 -20.59 3.42 4.16
C GLU A 198 -19.73 3.22 2.91
N CYS A 199 -18.69 4.03 2.71
CA CYS A 199 -17.74 3.88 1.62
C CYS A 199 -17.09 2.48 1.64
N TYR A 200 -16.62 2.04 2.80
CA TYR A 200 -16.03 0.70 2.96
C TYR A 200 -17.01 -0.40 2.53
N ARG A 201 -18.28 -0.33 2.95
CA ARG A 201 -19.30 -1.32 2.59
C ARG A 201 -19.64 -1.28 1.11
N GLU A 202 -19.99 -0.09 0.60
CA GLU A 202 -20.50 0.09 -0.75
C GLU A 202 -19.43 -0.10 -1.81
N LEU A 203 -18.29 0.59 -1.67
CA LEU A 203 -17.20 0.48 -2.63
C LEU A 203 -16.51 -0.88 -2.50
N GLY A 204 -16.44 -1.45 -1.29
CA GLY A 204 -15.98 -2.81 -1.13
C GLY A 204 -16.86 -3.83 -1.85
N GLN A 205 -18.19 -3.66 -1.81
CA GLN A 205 -19.11 -4.50 -2.57
C GLN A 205 -18.99 -4.26 -4.08
N GLU A 206 -18.90 -3.01 -4.50
CA GLU A 206 -18.82 -2.62 -5.91
C GLU A 206 -17.56 -3.19 -6.59
N PHE A 207 -16.41 -3.06 -5.94
CA PHE A 207 -15.13 -3.58 -6.42
C PHE A 207 -14.90 -5.07 -6.11
N GLY A 208 -15.76 -5.68 -5.28
CA GLY A 208 -15.55 -7.04 -4.78
C GLY A 208 -14.26 -7.18 -3.95
N TYR A 209 -13.78 -6.08 -3.35
CA TYR A 209 -12.54 -6.03 -2.59
C TYR A 209 -12.68 -5.16 -1.35
N TYR A 210 -12.43 -5.76 -0.19
CA TYR A 210 -12.41 -5.06 1.09
C TYR A 210 -10.96 -4.95 1.56
N PRO A 211 -10.39 -3.73 1.69
CA PRO A 211 -9.04 -3.57 2.22
C PRO A 211 -8.89 -4.27 3.58
N PRO A 212 -7.97 -5.25 3.72
CA PRO A 212 -7.84 -6.05 4.94
C PRO A 212 -6.92 -5.40 5.99
N HIS A 213 -6.52 -4.14 5.78
CA HIS A 213 -5.60 -3.40 6.63
C HIS A 213 -6.25 -2.08 7.07
N PRO A 214 -5.88 -1.54 8.25
CA PRO A 214 -6.37 -0.25 8.70
C PRO A 214 -5.95 0.89 7.76
N ILE A 215 -6.86 1.83 7.52
CA ILE A 215 -6.65 3.02 6.70
C ILE A 215 -6.62 4.24 7.60
N ILE A 216 -5.49 4.95 7.57
CA ILE A 216 -5.35 6.22 8.28
C ILE A 216 -6.07 7.31 7.49
N VAL A 217 -6.93 8.05 8.16
CA VAL A 217 -7.63 9.24 7.63
C VAL A 217 -7.18 10.45 8.43
N ILE A 218 -6.74 11.51 7.77
CA ILE A 218 -6.24 12.72 8.42
C ILE A 218 -7.03 13.92 7.89
N LEU A 219 -7.76 14.56 8.80
CA LEU A 219 -8.62 15.71 8.53
C LEU A 219 -7.92 16.97 9.05
N TYR A 220 -7.58 17.85 8.13
CA TYR A 220 -6.83 19.07 8.40
C TYR A 220 -7.72 20.30 8.33
N ASN A 221 -7.27 21.38 8.95
CA ASN A 221 -7.60 22.71 8.44
C ASN A 221 -7.04 22.89 7.03
N GLU A 222 -7.77 23.57 6.14
CA GLU A 222 -7.32 23.76 4.74
C GLU A 222 -5.92 24.39 4.65
N SER A 223 -5.60 25.39 5.46
CA SER A 223 -4.26 26.04 5.46
C SER A 223 -3.13 25.10 5.89
N GLU A 224 -3.37 24.28 6.91
CA GLU A 224 -2.44 23.27 7.40
C GLU A 224 -2.23 22.17 6.36
N PHE A 225 -3.30 21.71 5.70
CA PHE A 225 -3.19 20.75 4.61
C PHE A 225 -2.24 21.23 3.51
N ARG A 226 -2.44 22.49 3.03
CA ARG A 226 -1.59 23.07 1.97
C ARG A 226 -0.15 23.20 2.42
N SER A 227 0.07 23.82 3.59
CA SER A 227 1.41 24.12 4.08
C SER A 227 2.19 22.85 4.42
N THR A 228 1.56 21.87 5.06
CA THR A 228 2.18 20.60 5.47
C THR A 228 2.52 19.73 4.27
N LEU A 229 1.58 19.52 3.35
CA LEU A 229 1.77 18.63 2.20
C LEU A 229 2.42 19.30 0.98
N ASN A 230 2.55 20.63 0.98
CA ASN A 230 3.07 21.42 -0.14
C ASN A 230 2.27 21.19 -1.44
N VAL A 231 0.93 21.22 -1.32
CA VAL A 231 -0.01 20.96 -2.42
C VAL A 231 -0.76 22.22 -2.82
N ARG A 232 -1.19 22.28 -4.08
CA ARG A 232 -1.92 23.43 -4.65
C ARG A 232 -3.34 23.54 -4.08
N SER A 233 -3.96 24.70 -4.26
CA SER A 233 -5.30 24.99 -3.72
C SER A 233 -6.42 24.16 -4.35
N GLN A 234 -6.21 23.64 -5.57
CA GLN A 234 -7.17 22.81 -6.31
C GLN A 234 -7.26 21.37 -5.79
N VAL A 235 -6.26 20.89 -5.03
CA VAL A 235 -6.24 19.52 -4.52
C VAL A 235 -7.30 19.40 -3.42
N THR A 236 -8.40 18.70 -3.67
CA THR A 236 -9.50 18.57 -2.71
C THR A 236 -9.34 17.42 -1.73
N GLY A 237 -8.44 16.48 -2.03
CA GLY A 237 -8.02 15.37 -1.17
C GLY A 237 -6.68 14.80 -1.66
N LEU A 238 -6.07 13.92 -0.87
CA LEU A 238 -4.88 13.20 -1.27
C LEU A 238 -4.82 11.81 -0.64
N TYR A 239 -4.57 10.80 -1.47
CA TYR A 239 -4.17 9.48 -1.04
C TYR A 239 -2.66 9.27 -1.25
N ASP A 240 -1.89 9.20 -0.16
CA ASP A 240 -0.44 8.92 -0.18
C ASP A 240 -0.07 7.62 0.55
N GLY A 241 -1.03 6.68 0.61
CA GLY A 241 -1.06 5.56 1.56
C GLY A 241 -1.86 5.87 2.82
N LYS A 242 -2.23 7.14 3.02
CA LYS A 242 -3.22 7.63 3.97
C LYS A 242 -4.21 8.52 3.23
N ILE A 243 -5.46 8.55 3.66
CA ILE A 243 -6.45 9.51 3.14
C ILE A 243 -6.25 10.82 3.88
N ARG A 244 -6.03 11.92 3.15
CA ARG A 244 -5.79 13.24 3.72
C ARG A 244 -6.77 14.24 3.12
N LEU A 245 -7.49 14.97 3.97
CA LEU A 245 -8.56 15.87 3.53
C LEU A 245 -8.41 17.26 4.17
N PRO A 246 -8.42 18.34 3.37
CA PRO A 246 -8.62 19.69 3.87
C PRO A 246 -10.10 19.93 4.17
N LEU A 247 -10.44 20.27 5.42
CA LEU A 247 -11.79 20.65 5.81
C LEU A 247 -11.92 22.17 5.93
N ASN A 248 -12.94 22.68 5.26
CA ASN A 248 -13.37 24.07 5.34
C ASN A 248 -14.87 24.10 5.00
N PHE A 249 -15.71 23.88 6.02
CA PHE A 249 -17.17 23.78 5.82
C PHE A 249 -17.84 25.09 5.39
N LYS A 250 -17.12 26.22 5.42
CA LYS A 250 -17.58 27.49 4.82
C LYS A 250 -17.44 27.51 3.30
N LYS A 251 -16.55 26.67 2.74
CA LYS A 251 -16.23 26.60 1.31
C LYS A 251 -16.76 25.32 0.67
N TYR A 252 -16.73 24.21 1.39
CA TYR A 252 -17.15 22.90 0.92
C TYR A 252 -18.29 22.38 1.79
N SER A 253 -19.39 21.95 1.19
CA SER A 253 -20.47 21.32 1.95
C SER A 253 -20.01 19.96 2.48
N LEU A 254 -20.71 19.43 3.49
CA LEU A 254 -20.46 18.07 3.94
C LEU A 254 -20.67 17.03 2.81
N THR A 255 -21.58 17.30 1.88
CA THR A 255 -21.78 16.48 0.67
C THR A 255 -20.53 16.46 -0.20
N ASP A 256 -19.85 17.59 -0.38
CA ASP A 256 -18.61 17.66 -1.16
C ASP A 256 -17.48 16.89 -0.45
N VAL A 257 -17.38 17.01 0.88
CA VAL A 257 -16.44 16.21 1.67
C VAL A 257 -16.71 14.72 1.54
N LYS A 258 -17.97 14.30 1.58
CA LYS A 258 -18.39 12.90 1.40
C LYS A 258 -18.00 12.37 0.01
N LYS A 259 -18.19 13.16 -1.06
CA LYS A 259 -17.71 12.80 -2.41
C LYS A 259 -16.19 12.63 -2.46
N THR A 260 -15.43 13.57 -1.89
CA THR A 260 -13.97 13.47 -1.84
C THR A 260 -13.52 12.24 -1.04
N ILE A 261 -14.19 11.89 0.07
CA ILE A 261 -13.89 10.66 0.81
C ILE A 261 -14.04 9.42 -0.10
N ARG A 262 -15.09 9.35 -0.91
CA ARG A 262 -15.29 8.25 -1.87
C ARG A 262 -14.17 8.20 -2.91
N HIS A 263 -13.79 9.36 -3.44
CA HIS A 263 -12.67 9.50 -4.39
C HIS A 263 -11.36 8.95 -3.79
N GLU A 264 -10.96 9.46 -2.62
CA GLU A 264 -9.70 9.06 -1.98
C GLU A 264 -9.70 7.61 -1.48
N PHE A 265 -10.86 7.11 -1.03
CA PHE A 265 -10.99 5.70 -0.66
C PHE A 265 -10.88 4.78 -1.88
N THR A 266 -11.36 5.21 -3.04
CA THR A 266 -11.20 4.47 -4.29
C THR A 266 -9.74 4.35 -4.69
N HIS A 267 -8.91 5.39 -4.48
CA HIS A 267 -7.46 5.27 -4.65
C HIS A 267 -6.85 4.18 -3.76
N ALA A 268 -7.33 4.03 -2.52
CA ALA A 268 -6.86 2.96 -1.64
C ALA A 268 -7.17 1.56 -2.19
N ILE A 269 -8.38 1.34 -2.70
CA ILE A 269 -8.79 0.09 -3.34
C ILE A 269 -7.97 -0.18 -4.61
N VAL A 270 -7.88 0.79 -5.52
CA VAL A 270 -7.18 0.63 -6.79
C VAL A 270 -5.69 0.40 -6.57
N HIS A 271 -5.07 1.10 -5.62
CA HIS A 271 -3.67 0.86 -5.25
C HIS A 271 -3.46 -0.56 -4.72
N ASP A 272 -4.39 -1.11 -3.94
CA ASP A 272 -4.29 -2.50 -3.49
C ASP A 272 -4.46 -3.51 -4.63
N LEU A 273 -5.39 -3.26 -5.56
CA LEU A 273 -5.68 -4.17 -6.68
C LEU A 273 -4.60 -4.13 -7.76
N ALA A 274 -4.09 -2.94 -8.12
CA ALA A 274 -3.18 -2.74 -9.25
C ALA A 274 -1.74 -2.34 -8.87
N GLY A 275 -1.51 -1.85 -7.64
CA GLY A 275 -0.26 -1.20 -7.25
C GLY A 275 0.04 0.03 -8.12
N ASN A 276 1.33 0.37 -8.25
CA ASN A 276 1.79 1.54 -9.02
C ASN A 276 1.77 1.35 -10.56
N LYS A 277 1.13 0.28 -11.05
CA LYS A 277 1.13 -0.07 -12.49
C LYS A 277 -0.16 0.32 -13.21
N CYS A 278 -1.18 0.78 -12.47
CA CYS A 278 -2.43 1.25 -13.07
C CYS A 278 -2.18 2.52 -13.90
N PRO A 279 -2.65 2.59 -15.17
CA PRO A 279 -2.62 3.85 -15.92
C PRO A 279 -3.37 4.96 -15.16
N THR A 280 -2.80 6.17 -15.12
CA THR A 280 -3.37 7.28 -14.33
C THR A 280 -4.83 7.56 -14.69
N TRP A 281 -5.17 7.52 -15.98
CA TRP A 281 -6.54 7.71 -16.44
C TRP A 281 -7.53 6.70 -15.88
N LEU A 282 -7.13 5.43 -15.74
CA LEU A 282 -8.00 4.40 -15.19
C LEU A 282 -8.13 4.60 -13.68
N HIS A 283 -7.03 4.94 -13.02
CA HIS A 283 -7.00 5.20 -11.58
C HIS A 283 -7.90 6.38 -11.19
N GLU A 284 -7.72 7.54 -11.82
CA GLU A 284 -8.51 8.75 -11.59
C GLU A 284 -9.95 8.58 -12.11
N GLY A 285 -10.14 7.93 -13.26
CA GLY A 285 -11.46 7.67 -13.83
C GLY A 285 -12.34 6.81 -12.92
N LEU A 286 -11.77 5.80 -12.26
CA LEU A 286 -12.44 5.00 -11.24
C LEU A 286 -12.78 5.83 -10.01
N ALA A 287 -11.86 6.67 -9.54
CA ALA A 287 -12.10 7.53 -8.38
C ALA A 287 -13.27 8.51 -8.63
N VAL A 288 -13.30 9.18 -9.79
CA VAL A 288 -14.44 10.05 -10.16
C VAL A 288 -15.72 9.24 -10.39
N TYR A 289 -15.63 8.05 -10.98
CA TYR A 289 -16.79 7.16 -11.14
C TYR A 289 -17.45 6.85 -9.79
N SER A 290 -16.62 6.58 -8.78
CA SER A 290 -17.05 6.20 -7.44
C SER A 290 -17.57 7.36 -6.58
N GLU A 291 -17.43 8.63 -6.98
CA GLU A 291 -18.01 9.78 -6.25
C GLU A 291 -19.55 9.77 -6.19
N LYS A 292 -20.22 8.98 -7.07
CA LYS A 292 -21.69 8.86 -7.17
C LYS A 292 -22.44 10.21 -7.27
N GLY A 293 -21.83 11.20 -7.93
CA GLY A 293 -22.43 12.50 -8.26
C GLY A 293 -23.05 12.55 -9.66
N SER A 294 -23.84 13.59 -9.95
CA SER A 294 -24.50 13.80 -11.25
C SER A 294 -23.46 13.99 -12.37
N TYR A 295 -23.21 12.90 -13.10
CA TYR A 295 -22.52 12.82 -14.39
C TYR A 295 -22.91 13.91 -15.42
N ASN A 296 -24.10 14.50 -15.26
CA ASN A 296 -24.68 15.45 -16.22
C ASN A 296 -23.87 16.73 -16.40
N ASP A 297 -23.07 17.16 -15.42
CA ASP A 297 -22.42 18.47 -15.48
C ASP A 297 -21.22 18.51 -16.45
N ASN A 298 -20.59 17.36 -16.76
CA ASN A 298 -19.31 17.34 -17.49
C ASN A 298 -19.32 16.58 -18.83
N ILE A 299 -20.40 15.88 -19.19
CA ILE A 299 -20.47 15.18 -20.49
C ILE A 299 -20.37 16.16 -21.68
N GLN A 300 -20.86 17.39 -21.52
CA GLN A 300 -20.80 18.42 -22.56
C GLN A 300 -19.38 18.89 -22.86
N VAL A 301 -18.51 18.93 -21.84
CA VAL A 301 -17.08 19.25 -22.00
C VAL A 301 -16.40 18.20 -22.87
N VAL A 302 -16.66 16.92 -22.58
CA VAL A 302 -16.11 15.80 -23.36
C VAL A 302 -16.67 15.80 -24.78
N ARG A 303 -17.98 15.98 -24.96
CA ARG A 303 -18.61 16.07 -26.29
C ARG A 303 -18.05 17.21 -27.12
N SER A 304 -17.81 18.36 -26.51
CA SER A 304 -17.21 19.52 -27.17
C SER A 304 -15.78 19.19 -27.61
N ALA A 305 -14.97 18.61 -26.72
CA ALA A 305 -13.61 18.19 -27.03
C ALA A 305 -13.54 17.13 -28.14
N LEU A 306 -14.50 16.20 -28.18
CA LEU A 306 -14.60 15.19 -29.25
C LEU A 306 -14.99 15.82 -30.60
N LYS A 307 -15.85 16.84 -30.60
CA LYS A 307 -16.23 17.58 -31.82
C LYS A 307 -15.08 18.43 -32.35
N SER A 308 -14.30 19.06 -31.48
CA SER A 308 -13.13 19.88 -31.83
C SER A 308 -11.83 19.08 -32.02
N ASN A 309 -11.88 17.74 -31.93
CA ASN A 309 -10.72 16.86 -32.00
C ASN A 309 -9.60 17.22 -30.99
N SER A 310 -9.98 17.69 -29.81
CA SER A 310 -9.08 18.11 -28.72
C SER A 310 -9.12 17.18 -27.51
N ALA A 311 -9.77 16.01 -27.64
CA ALA A 311 -9.71 14.96 -26.63
C ALA A 311 -8.30 14.36 -26.54
N PHE A 312 -7.89 13.96 -25.33
CA PHE A 312 -6.56 13.40 -25.10
C PHE A 312 -6.45 11.96 -25.61
N SER A 313 -5.25 11.52 -25.98
CA SER A 313 -4.99 10.08 -26.17
C SER A 313 -4.79 9.38 -24.83
N PHE A 314 -4.92 8.05 -24.78
CA PHE A 314 -4.62 7.26 -23.57
C PHE A 314 -3.18 7.42 -23.09
N GLN A 315 -2.23 7.59 -24.02
CA GLN A 315 -0.84 7.87 -23.69
C GLN A 315 -0.70 9.21 -22.97
N MET A 316 -1.37 10.27 -23.48
CA MET A 316 -1.38 11.57 -22.82
C MET A 316 -2.03 11.51 -21.43
N LEU A 317 -3.17 10.84 -21.30
CA LEU A 317 -3.84 10.68 -20.02
C LEU A 317 -3.06 9.81 -19.02
N SER A 318 -2.06 9.06 -19.47
CA SER A 318 -1.15 8.31 -18.60
C SER A 318 0.03 9.16 -18.09
N HIS A 319 0.21 10.39 -18.58
CA HIS A 319 1.28 11.28 -18.17
C HIS A 319 0.82 12.27 -17.08
N SER A 320 1.56 12.34 -15.96
CA SER A 320 1.22 13.17 -14.80
C SER A 320 1.14 14.68 -15.11
N GLN A 321 1.80 15.14 -16.18
CA GLN A 321 1.79 16.54 -16.61
C GLN A 321 0.38 17.04 -16.96
N ILE A 322 -0.49 16.17 -17.49
CA ILE A 322 -1.87 16.55 -17.85
C ILE A 322 -2.70 16.84 -16.58
N TRP A 323 -2.55 16.00 -15.56
CA TRP A 323 -3.28 16.08 -14.29
C TRP A 323 -2.80 17.24 -13.42
N ASN A 324 -1.53 17.63 -13.54
CA ASN A 324 -0.94 18.74 -12.82
C ASN A 324 -1.22 20.12 -13.43
N ARG A 325 -2.03 20.21 -14.50
CA ARG A 325 -2.34 21.47 -15.19
C ARG A 325 -3.80 21.86 -14.97
N ASN A 326 -4.02 23.03 -14.37
CA ASN A 326 -5.36 23.51 -14.01
C ASN A 326 -6.30 23.65 -15.21
N ASP A 327 -5.75 23.98 -16.39
CA ASP A 327 -6.50 24.16 -17.63
C ASP A 327 -6.86 22.83 -18.33
N LEU A 328 -6.10 21.76 -18.07
CA LEU A 328 -6.27 20.47 -18.74
C LEU A 328 -6.95 19.41 -17.86
N ALA A 329 -6.72 19.47 -16.55
CA ALA A 329 -7.20 18.47 -15.59
C ALA A 329 -8.72 18.25 -15.65
N PRO A 330 -9.59 19.29 -15.73
CA PRO A 330 -11.04 19.07 -15.81
C PRO A 330 -11.48 18.20 -16.99
N LEU A 331 -10.87 18.41 -18.17
CA LEU A 331 -11.14 17.58 -19.34
C LEU A 331 -10.58 16.17 -19.16
N ALA A 332 -9.38 16.03 -18.60
CA ALA A 332 -8.75 14.73 -18.35
C ALA A 332 -9.58 13.87 -17.39
N TYR A 333 -10.06 14.44 -16.29
CA TYR A 333 -10.99 13.78 -15.36
C TYR A 333 -12.28 13.37 -16.05
N SER A 334 -12.92 14.30 -16.77
CA SER A 334 -14.19 14.05 -17.45
C SER A 334 -14.09 12.98 -18.53
N GLN A 335 -13.00 13.00 -19.31
CA GLN A 335 -12.73 12.00 -20.33
C GLN A 335 -12.47 10.63 -19.69
N SER A 336 -11.64 10.57 -18.66
CA SER A 336 -11.28 9.33 -17.96
C SER A 336 -12.49 8.68 -17.30
N TYR A 337 -13.34 9.47 -16.65
CA TYR A 337 -14.65 9.03 -16.17
C TYR A 337 -15.48 8.44 -17.31
N GLY A 338 -15.54 9.12 -18.47
CA GLY A 338 -16.33 8.67 -19.62
C GLY A 338 -15.88 7.29 -20.14
N VAL A 339 -14.57 7.07 -20.21
CA VAL A 339 -13.99 5.76 -20.57
C VAL A 339 -14.36 4.71 -19.52
N VAL A 340 -14.13 4.99 -18.24
CA VAL A 340 -14.41 4.03 -17.15
C VAL A 340 -15.89 3.67 -17.09
N ARG A 341 -16.79 4.65 -17.22
CA ARG A 341 -18.23 4.42 -17.30
C ARG A 341 -18.59 3.51 -18.48
N TYR A 342 -18.00 3.73 -19.66
CA TYR A 342 -18.18 2.84 -20.81
C TYR A 342 -17.70 1.41 -20.50
N MET A 343 -16.51 1.26 -19.93
CA MET A 343 -15.95 -0.05 -19.56
C MET A 343 -16.86 -0.79 -18.58
N ILE A 344 -17.34 -0.11 -17.54
CA ILE A 344 -18.21 -0.70 -16.52
C ILE A 344 -19.59 -1.04 -17.11
N GLN A 345 -20.16 -0.21 -17.98
CA GLN A 345 -21.43 -0.53 -18.62
C GLN A 345 -21.34 -1.69 -19.61
N ARG A 346 -20.21 -1.80 -20.33
CA ARG A 346 -20.01 -2.85 -21.33
C ARG A 346 -19.63 -4.20 -20.71
N TRP A 347 -18.73 -4.19 -19.72
CA TRP A 347 -18.11 -5.41 -19.19
C TRP A 347 -18.40 -5.65 -17.71
N GLY A 348 -18.91 -4.66 -16.98
CA GLY A 348 -19.14 -4.74 -15.54
C GLY A 348 -17.88 -4.43 -14.72
N MET A 349 -18.11 -4.03 -13.46
CA MET A 349 -17.02 -3.67 -12.53
C MET A 349 -16.07 -4.86 -12.24
N HIS A 350 -16.59 -6.08 -12.20
CA HIS A 350 -15.78 -7.30 -11.98
C HIS A 350 -14.68 -7.47 -13.03
N VAL A 351 -14.99 -7.27 -14.32
CA VAL A 351 -13.98 -7.31 -15.40
C VAL A 351 -12.94 -6.21 -15.21
N VAL A 352 -13.35 -5.00 -14.83
CA VAL A 352 -12.40 -3.91 -14.57
C VAL A 352 -11.46 -4.26 -13.42
N CYS A 353 -11.97 -4.89 -12.36
CA CYS A 353 -11.16 -5.37 -11.24
C CYS A 353 -10.18 -6.49 -11.67
N ASP A 354 -10.60 -7.41 -12.54
CA ASP A 354 -9.71 -8.44 -13.11
C ASP A 354 -8.57 -7.82 -13.93
N LEU A 355 -8.86 -6.75 -14.70
CA LEU A 355 -7.82 -5.97 -15.39
C LEU A 355 -6.80 -5.43 -14.39
N LEU A 356 -7.25 -4.78 -13.30
CA LEU A 356 -6.39 -4.21 -12.26
C LEU A 356 -5.47 -5.26 -11.64
N LEU A 357 -6.02 -6.42 -11.25
CA LEU A 357 -5.27 -7.53 -10.66
C LEU A 357 -4.21 -8.10 -11.62
N LYS A 358 -4.53 -8.24 -12.91
CA LYS A 358 -3.57 -8.73 -13.91
C LYS A 358 -2.47 -7.72 -14.21
N ILE A 359 -2.76 -6.43 -14.21
CA ILE A 359 -1.75 -5.36 -14.37
C ILE A 359 -0.75 -5.39 -13.22
N LYS A 360 -1.21 -5.61 -11.98
CA LYS A 360 -0.32 -5.78 -10.81
C LYS A 360 0.75 -6.85 -11.03
N SER A 361 0.40 -7.94 -11.73
CA SER A 361 1.31 -9.03 -12.07
C SER A 361 2.44 -8.67 -13.05
N GLY A 362 2.41 -7.47 -13.67
CA GLY A 362 3.47 -6.95 -14.55
C GLY A 362 3.15 -6.95 -16.04
N GLN A 363 1.93 -7.29 -16.43
CA GLN A 363 1.47 -7.19 -17.81
C GLN A 363 1.02 -5.75 -18.13
N SER A 364 1.17 -5.31 -19.39
CA SER A 364 0.68 -4.00 -19.82
C SER A 364 -0.85 -3.96 -19.86
N PHE A 365 -1.43 -2.76 -19.68
CA PHE A 365 -2.88 -2.58 -19.73
C PHE A 365 -3.48 -3.08 -21.06
N GLU A 366 -2.82 -2.79 -22.18
CA GLU A 366 -3.28 -3.15 -23.53
C GLU A 366 -3.32 -4.66 -23.73
N SER A 367 -2.29 -5.38 -23.26
CA SER A 367 -2.23 -6.84 -23.34
C SER A 367 -3.34 -7.48 -22.50
N VAL A 368 -3.51 -6.99 -21.27
CA VAL A 368 -4.52 -7.49 -20.33
C VAL A 368 -5.94 -7.17 -20.83
N LEU A 369 -6.17 -5.97 -21.37
CA LEU A 369 -7.44 -5.58 -21.97
C LEU A 369 -7.82 -6.55 -23.10
N SER A 370 -6.91 -6.74 -24.06
CA SER A 370 -7.16 -7.64 -25.19
C SER A 370 -7.43 -9.07 -24.75
N ALA A 371 -6.70 -9.56 -23.74
CA ALA A 371 -6.85 -10.93 -23.26
C ALA A 371 -8.16 -11.18 -22.50
N ILE A 372 -8.67 -10.20 -21.75
CA ILE A 372 -9.88 -10.35 -20.93
C ILE A 372 -11.15 -9.99 -21.71
N THR A 373 -11.11 -8.96 -22.55
CA THR A 373 -12.31 -8.40 -23.19
C THR A 373 -12.43 -8.68 -24.68
N ASN A 374 -11.40 -9.29 -25.29
CA ASN A 374 -11.26 -9.41 -26.74
C ASN A 374 -11.36 -8.06 -27.48
N SER A 375 -11.04 -6.94 -26.81
CA SER A 375 -11.01 -5.60 -27.41
C SER A 375 -9.63 -4.98 -27.26
N THR A 376 -9.13 -4.39 -28.33
CA THR A 376 -7.87 -3.65 -28.33
C THR A 376 -8.04 -2.25 -27.74
N ILE A 377 -6.93 -1.59 -27.39
CA ILE A 377 -6.96 -0.20 -26.91
C ILE A 377 -7.53 0.78 -27.96
N THR A 378 -7.31 0.51 -29.25
CA THR A 378 -7.84 1.31 -30.36
C THR A 378 -9.35 1.13 -30.51
N GLU A 379 -9.85 -0.08 -30.36
CA GLU A 379 -11.30 -0.34 -30.37
C GLU A 379 -11.96 0.28 -29.14
N LEU A 380 -11.36 0.14 -27.95
CA LEU A 380 -11.81 0.86 -26.76
C LEU A 380 -11.90 2.37 -27.05
N ASP A 381 -10.84 2.97 -27.60
CA ASP A 381 -10.80 4.40 -27.94
C ASP A 381 -11.94 4.83 -28.87
N ARG A 382 -12.18 4.08 -29.94
CA ARG A 382 -13.28 4.34 -30.89
C ARG A 382 -14.65 4.19 -30.22
N ASP A 383 -14.83 3.12 -29.45
CA ASP A 383 -16.14 2.73 -28.98
C ASP A 383 -16.61 3.60 -27.81
N TRP A 384 -15.72 3.99 -26.88
CA TRP A 384 -16.09 4.92 -25.80
C TRP A 384 -16.46 6.30 -26.36
N LYS A 385 -15.76 6.76 -27.42
CA LYS A 385 -16.08 8.01 -28.10
C LYS A 385 -17.45 7.96 -28.77
N THR A 386 -17.81 6.82 -29.33
CA THR A 386 -19.14 6.58 -29.92
C THR A 386 -20.21 6.57 -28.83
N PHE A 387 -19.92 5.96 -27.69
CA PHE A 387 -20.83 5.91 -26.53
C PHE A 387 -21.13 7.29 -25.92
N VAL A 388 -20.15 8.21 -25.91
CA VAL A 388 -20.31 9.55 -25.33
C VAL A 388 -21.01 10.55 -26.27
N LYS A 389 -20.89 10.35 -27.59
CA LYS A 389 -21.60 11.16 -28.59
C LYS A 389 -23.10 10.96 -28.41
#